data_AF-A0A2N2PY54-F1
#
_entry.id   AF-A0A2N2PY54-F1
#
_cell.length_a   1.000
_cell.length_b   1.000
_cell.length_c   1.000
_cell.angle_alpha   90.00
_cell.angle_beta   90.00
_cell.angle_gamma   90.00
#
_symmetry.space_group_name_H-M   'P 1'
#
loop_
_entity.id
_entity.type
_entity.pdbx_description
1 polymer ?
#
loop_
_entity_poly.entity_id
_entity_poly.type
_entity_poly.pdbx_seq_one_letter_code
_entity_poly.pdbx_strand_id
1 'polypeptide(L)'
;MDFDLSVTARHAQPRVRGHAGKIALTRGPLVYCLESSDNAGLDIFTAQLDPVSLRAEPAPDLLGGIVVLRGQTRAGQPVTAIPYALWGNRGASQMTVWVKEQARPVVKPAG
;
A
#
# COMPACT_ATOMS: atom_id res chain seq x y z
N MET A 1 19.71 13.95 16.79
CA MET A 1 18.48 13.16 17.00
C MET A 1 18.38 12.20 15.85
N ASP A 2 18.17 10.92 16.14
CA ASP A 2 17.96 9.86 15.15
C ASP A 2 16.55 9.31 15.37
N PHE A 3 15.78 9.17 14.29
CA PHE A 3 14.40 8.72 14.33
C PHE A 3 14.24 7.52 13.41
N ASP A 4 13.63 6.45 13.93
CA ASP A 4 13.33 5.29 13.10
C ASP A 4 12.26 5.66 12.06
N LEU A 5 12.66 5.58 10.78
CA LEU A 5 11.80 5.77 9.62
C LEU A 5 11.62 4.46 8.86
N SER A 6 11.43 3.36 9.60
CA SER A 6 11.05 2.07 9.06
C SER A 6 9.67 2.11 8.39
N VAL A 7 9.49 1.23 7.39
CA VAL A 7 8.19 1.00 6.78
C VAL A 7 7.38 0.11 7.72
N THR A 8 6.18 0.55 8.09
CA THR A 8 5.29 -0.22 8.95
C THR A 8 3.96 -0.50 8.25
N ALA A 9 3.55 -1.76 8.26
CA ALA A 9 2.18 -2.16 7.97
C ALA A 9 1.32 -1.94 9.22
N ARG A 10 0.30 -1.09 9.10
CA ARG A 10 -0.64 -0.77 10.18
C ARG A 10 -1.95 -1.49 9.97
N HIS A 11 -2.41 -2.18 10.99
CA HIS A 11 -3.73 -2.82 11.02
C HIS A 11 -4.74 -1.91 11.72
N ALA A 12 -5.96 -1.89 11.21
CA ALA A 12 -7.06 -1.26 11.93
C ALA A 12 -7.46 -2.11 13.14
N GLN A 13 -8.11 -1.48 14.12
CA GLN A 13 -8.71 -2.21 15.23
C GLN A 13 -9.78 -3.20 14.69
N PRO A 14 -9.85 -4.45 15.18
CA PRO A 14 -10.75 -5.49 14.66
C PRO A 14 -12.25 -5.17 14.52
N ARG A 15 -12.79 -4.22 15.30
CA ARG A 15 -14.17 -3.72 15.24
C ARG A 15 -14.43 -2.89 13.99
N VAL A 16 -13.39 -2.37 13.34
CA VAL A 16 -13.48 -1.68 12.04
C VAL A 16 -13.57 -2.72 10.92
N ARG A 17 -14.74 -3.34 10.79
CA ARG A 17 -14.96 -4.50 9.90
C ARG A 17 -14.57 -4.25 8.44
N GLY A 18 -14.68 -3.00 7.95
CA GLY A 18 -14.30 -2.63 6.57
C GLY A 18 -12.81 -2.73 6.24
N HIS A 19 -11.96 -2.88 7.26
CA HIS A 19 -10.50 -2.99 7.13
C HIS A 19 -9.96 -4.35 7.60
N ALA A 20 -10.83 -5.31 7.91
CA ALA A 20 -10.40 -6.66 8.25
C ALA A 20 -9.58 -7.28 7.10
N GLY A 21 -8.39 -7.81 7.43
CA GLY A 21 -7.45 -8.38 6.46
C GLY A 21 -6.75 -7.35 5.55
N LYS A 22 -6.88 -6.06 5.85
CA LYS A 22 -6.20 -4.97 5.16
C LYS A 22 -5.18 -4.29 6.05
N ILE A 23 -4.18 -3.70 5.42
CA ILE A 23 -3.15 -2.88 6.05
C ILE A 23 -3.12 -1.49 5.41
N ALA A 24 -2.65 -0.51 6.15
CA ALA A 24 -2.20 0.78 5.65
C ALA A 24 -0.69 0.88 5.81
N LEU A 25 0.02 1.39 4.81
CA LEU A 25 1.48 1.53 4.85
C LEU A 25 1.85 2.90 5.42
N THR A 26 2.78 2.91 6.38
CA THR A 26 3.30 4.15 6.96
C THR A 26 4.82 4.17 7.00
N ARG A 27 5.42 5.35 6.89
CA ARG A 27 6.84 5.59 7.17
C ARG A 27 6.99 6.93 7.87
N GLY A 28 7.47 6.92 9.12
CA GLY A 28 7.41 8.11 9.98
C GLY A 28 5.96 8.61 10.09
N PRO A 29 5.69 9.93 9.92
CA PRO A 29 4.34 10.49 10.01
C PRO A 29 3.48 10.26 8.75
N LEU A 30 4.06 9.74 7.67
CA LEU A 30 3.40 9.69 6.37
C LEU A 30 2.63 8.37 6.20
N VAL A 31 1.39 8.50 5.74
CA VAL A 31 0.57 7.39 5.20
C VAL A 31 0.80 7.31 3.70
N TYR A 32 0.90 6.10 3.17
CA TYR A 32 1.10 5.83 1.74
C TYR A 32 -0.15 5.21 1.12
N CYS A 33 -0.30 5.38 -0.19
CA CYS A 33 -1.34 4.77 -0.99
C CYS A 33 -0.78 4.11 -2.25
N LEU A 34 -1.48 3.12 -2.79
CA LEU A 34 -1.28 2.67 -4.17
C LEU A 34 -2.10 3.56 -5.09
N GLU A 35 -1.45 4.10 -6.12
CA GLU A 35 -2.10 4.78 -7.24
C GLU A 35 -1.96 3.92 -8.50
N SER A 36 -3.05 3.76 -9.25
CA SER A 36 -3.06 2.94 -10.48
C SER A 36 -2.04 3.39 -11.54
N SER A 37 -1.68 4.68 -11.57
CA SER A 37 -0.68 5.23 -12.50
C SER A 37 0.74 4.71 -12.25
N ASP A 38 1.06 4.29 -11.02
CA ASP A 38 2.35 3.67 -10.67
C ASP A 38 2.34 2.15 -10.70
N ASN A 39 1.16 1.54 -10.92
CA ASN A 39 0.93 0.11 -10.75
C ASN A 39 0.20 -0.45 -11.99
N ALA A 40 0.70 -0.11 -13.19
CA ALA A 40 0.11 -0.53 -14.45
C ALA A 40 -0.02 -2.07 -14.54
N GLY A 41 -1.20 -2.55 -14.95
CA GLY A 41 -1.51 -3.98 -15.05
C GLY A 41 -1.82 -4.68 -13.71
N LEU A 42 -1.83 -3.95 -12.60
CA LEU A 42 -2.25 -4.45 -11.29
C LEU A 42 -3.61 -3.87 -10.90
N ASP A 43 -4.56 -4.73 -10.54
CA ASP A 43 -5.78 -4.29 -9.84
C ASP A 43 -5.44 -4.00 -8.37
N ILE A 44 -5.23 -2.72 -8.06
CA ILE A 44 -4.85 -2.25 -6.73
C ILE A 44 -5.90 -2.53 -5.65
N PHE A 45 -7.16 -2.81 -5.99
CA PHE A 45 -8.22 -3.11 -5.02
C PHE A 45 -8.25 -4.59 -4.61
N THR A 46 -7.72 -5.46 -5.45
CA THR A 46 -7.70 -6.91 -5.21
C THR A 46 -6.32 -7.47 -4.93
N ALA A 47 -5.26 -6.73 -5.27
CA ALA A 47 -3.87 -7.05 -4.97
C ALA A 47 -3.66 -7.38 -3.48
N GLN A 48 -2.90 -8.44 -3.23
CA GLN A 48 -2.46 -8.83 -1.88
C GLN A 48 -0.99 -8.48 -1.73
N LEU A 49 -0.70 -7.50 -0.90
CA LEU A 49 0.67 -7.04 -0.68
C LEU A 49 1.45 -8.02 0.19
N ASP A 50 2.74 -8.14 -0.09
CA ASP A 50 3.70 -8.79 0.79
C ASP A 50 4.48 -7.73 1.59
N PRO A 51 4.12 -7.44 2.85
CA PRO A 51 4.67 -6.28 3.56
C PRO A 51 6.17 -6.39 3.83
N VAL A 52 6.70 -7.62 3.96
CA VAL A 52 8.13 -7.85 4.23
C VAL A 52 9.00 -7.54 3.02
N SER A 53 8.41 -7.44 1.82
CA SER A 53 9.11 -7.04 0.60
C SER A 53 9.29 -5.53 0.46
N LEU A 54 8.54 -4.72 1.22
CA LEU A 54 8.52 -3.28 1.04
C LEU A 54 9.81 -2.61 1.50
N ARG A 55 10.34 -1.72 0.67
CA ARG A 55 11.53 -0.90 0.92
C ARG A 55 11.23 0.55 0.59
N ALA A 56 11.78 1.46 1.38
CA ALA A 56 11.73 2.89 1.12
C ALA A 56 12.84 3.27 0.15
N GLU A 57 12.50 3.90 -0.97
CA GLU A 57 13.44 4.27 -2.02
C GLU A 57 13.26 5.75 -2.40
N PRO A 58 14.34 6.54 -2.52
CA PRO A 58 14.26 7.90 -3.06
C PRO A 58 13.81 7.90 -4.53
N ALA A 59 12.92 8.83 -4.87
CA ALA A 59 12.47 9.11 -6.23
C ALA A 59 12.55 10.63 -6.48
N PRO A 60 13.73 11.18 -6.79
CA PRO A 60 13.96 12.63 -6.88
C PRO A 60 13.16 13.30 -8.01
N ASP A 61 12.90 12.56 -9.09
CA ASP A 61 12.21 13.09 -10.29
C ASP A 61 10.69 12.90 -10.24
N LEU A 62 10.16 12.31 -9.15
CA LEU A 62 8.73 12.05 -8.99
C LEU A 62 8.12 13.01 -7.98
N LEU A 63 7.04 13.70 -8.37
CA LEU A 63 6.20 14.53 -7.49
C LEU A 63 6.99 15.54 -6.64
N GLY A 64 8.02 16.17 -7.23
CA GLY A 64 8.85 17.16 -6.54
C GLY A 64 9.92 16.58 -5.61
N GLY A 65 10.21 15.28 -5.74
CA GLY A 65 11.24 14.59 -4.95
C GLY A 65 10.65 13.95 -3.70
N ILE A 66 10.32 12.66 -3.80
CA ILE A 66 9.66 11.92 -2.72
C ILE A 66 10.45 10.68 -2.34
N VAL A 67 10.02 10.03 -1.26
CA VAL A 67 10.34 8.64 -0.98
C VAL A 67 9.12 7.81 -1.39
N VAL A 68 9.34 6.80 -2.22
CA VAL A 68 8.32 5.78 -2.55
C VAL A 68 8.54 4.53 -1.72
N LEU A 69 7.50 3.72 -1.57
CA LEU A 69 7.65 2.35 -1.09
C LEU A 69 7.54 1.38 -2.26
N ARG A 70 8.60 0.64 -2.55
CA ARG A 70 8.60 -0.40 -3.58
C ARG A 70 8.68 -1.77 -2.96
N GLY A 71 8.08 -2.75 -3.63
CA GLY A 71 8.08 -4.14 -3.20
C GLY A 71 7.27 -4.97 -4.18
N GLN A 72 6.57 -5.98 -3.68
CA GLN A 72 5.75 -6.85 -4.49
C GLN A 72 4.47 -7.29 -3.79
N THR A 73 3.52 -7.72 -4.60
CA THR A 73 2.40 -8.55 -4.14
C THR A 73 2.90 -9.94 -3.74
N ARG A 74 2.07 -10.70 -3.03
CA ARG A 74 2.33 -12.12 -2.73
C ARG A 74 2.45 -12.99 -3.99
N ALA A 75 1.89 -12.54 -5.12
CA ALA A 75 2.02 -13.21 -6.42
C ALA A 75 3.30 -12.79 -7.18
N GLY A 76 4.17 -11.97 -6.59
CA GLY A 76 5.42 -11.52 -7.19
C GLY A 76 5.27 -10.35 -8.18
N GLN A 77 4.07 -9.79 -8.36
CA GLN A 77 3.92 -8.58 -9.18
C GLN A 77 4.49 -7.36 -8.44
N PRO A 78 5.28 -6.50 -9.09
CA PRO A 78 5.86 -5.32 -8.47
C PRO A 78 4.77 -4.32 -8.05
N VAL A 79 5.04 -3.58 -6.98
CA VAL A 79 4.17 -2.51 -6.47
C VAL A 79 4.97 -1.25 -6.15
N THR A 80 4.33 -0.10 -6.34
CA THR A 80 4.84 1.20 -5.89
C THR A 80 3.75 1.94 -5.12
N ALA A 81 4.07 2.38 -3.91
CA ALA A 81 3.22 3.25 -3.11
C ALA A 81 3.85 4.64 -2.98
N ILE A 82 3.02 5.67 -3.07
CA ILE A 82 3.40 7.08 -2.90
C ILE A 82 2.78 7.64 -1.61
N PRO A 83 3.29 8.76 -1.04
CA PRO A 83 2.60 9.45 0.04
C PRO A 83 1.18 9.82 -0.35
N TYR A 84 0.20 9.46 0.49
CA TYR A 84 -1.23 9.65 0.21
C TYR A 84 -1.59 11.09 -0.15
N ALA A 85 -0.96 12.06 0.51
CA ALA A 85 -1.20 13.48 0.28
C ALA A 85 -0.86 13.96 -1.15
N LEU A 86 -0.12 13.16 -1.92
CA LEU A 86 0.32 13.51 -3.28
C LEU A 86 -0.46 12.79 -4.38
N TRP A 87 -1.42 11.93 -4.03
CA TRP A 87 -2.35 11.35 -4.99
C TRP A 87 -3.16 12.44 -5.72
N GLY A 88 -3.49 12.21 -6.99
CA GLY A 88 -4.32 13.11 -7.80
C GLY A 88 -3.56 14.25 -8.49
N ASN A 89 -2.24 14.32 -8.32
CA ASN A 89 -1.40 15.34 -8.96
C ASN A 89 -0.94 14.98 -10.39
N ARG A 90 -1.39 13.85 -10.95
CA ARG A 90 -0.95 13.31 -12.26
C ARG A 90 -2.11 12.92 -13.18
N GLY A 91 -3.28 13.52 -12.97
CA GLY A 91 -4.50 13.21 -13.70
C GLY A 91 -5.39 12.19 -12.99
N ALA A 92 -6.50 11.83 -13.63
CA ALA A 92 -7.48 10.91 -13.07
C ALA A 92 -6.90 9.49 -12.93
N SER A 93 -6.97 8.94 -11.72
CA SER A 93 -6.45 7.61 -11.41
C SER A 93 -7.23 6.99 -10.24
N GLN A 94 -7.25 5.66 -10.19
CA GLN A 94 -7.74 4.92 -9.02
C GLN A 94 -6.69 4.93 -7.90
N MET A 95 -7.14 4.89 -6.65
CA MET A 95 -6.27 4.87 -5.47
C MET A 95 -6.88 4.06 -4.31
N THR A 96 -6.00 3.43 -3.52
CA THR A 96 -6.37 2.87 -2.21
C THR A 96 -5.26 3.05 -1.17
N VAL A 97 -5.64 3.35 0.07
CA VAL A 97 -4.78 3.32 1.26
C VAL A 97 -4.79 1.95 1.93
N TRP A 98 -5.99 1.36 2.03
CA TRP A 98 -6.19 0.08 2.70
C TRP A 98 -6.12 -1.06 1.68
N VAL A 99 -5.00 -1.78 1.71
CA VAL A 99 -4.63 -2.83 0.77
C VAL A 99 -4.70 -4.19 1.43
N LYS A 100 -5.05 -5.24 0.69
CA LYS A 100 -5.18 -6.58 1.28
C LYS A 100 -3.79 -7.10 1.66
N GLU A 101 -3.68 -7.65 2.87
CA GLU A 101 -2.45 -8.34 3.32
C GLU A 101 -2.58 -9.85 3.18
N GLN A 102 -3.79 -10.38 3.36
CA GLN A 102 -4.14 -11.79 3.23
C GLN A 102 -5.43 -11.94 2.42
N ALA A 103 -5.56 -13.04 1.69
CA ALA A 103 -6.85 -13.46 1.18
C ALA A 103 -7.80 -13.68 2.37
N ARG A 104 -9.01 -13.12 2.32
CA ARG A 104 -10.05 -13.52 3.27
C ARG A 104 -10.28 -15.03 3.10
N PRO A 105 -10.26 -15.85 4.16
CA PRO A 105 -10.63 -17.24 4.03
C PRO A 105 -12.03 -17.33 3.41
N VAL A 106 -12.17 -18.08 2.32
CA VAL A 106 -13.49 -18.39 1.77
C VAL A 106 -14.16 -19.32 2.77
N VAL A 107 -15.06 -18.80 3.58
CA VAL A 107 -15.94 -19.64 4.40
C VAL A 107 -16.94 -20.28 3.45
N LYS A 108 -16.76 -21.57 3.14
CA LYS A 108 -17.81 -22.35 2.48
C LYS A 108 -19.02 -22.43 3.42
N PRO A 109 -20.25 -22.17 2.97
CA PRO A 109 -21.42 -22.40 3.80
C PRO A 109 -21.47 -23.89 4.19
N ALA A 110 -21.78 -24.16 5.46
CA ALA A 110 -22.06 -25.51 5.92
C ALA A 110 -23.29 -26.01 5.14
N GLY A 111 -23.09 -27.08 4.37
CA GLY A 111 -24.18 -27.83 3.74
C GLY A 111 -24.83 -28.79 4.72
#